data_AF-A0A423NTW0-F1
#
_entry.id   AF-A0A423NTW0-F1
#
_cell.length_a   1.000
_cell.length_b   1.000
_cell.length_c   1.000
_cell.angle_alpha   90.00
_cell.angle_beta   90.00
_cell.angle_gamma   90.00
#
_symmetry.space_group_name_H-M   'P 1'
#
loop_
_entity.id
_entity.type
_entity.pdbx_description
1 polymer ?
#
loop_
_entity_poly.entity_id
_entity_poly.type
_entity_poly.pdbx_seq_one_letter_code
_entity_poly.pdbx_strand_id
1 'polypeptide(L)'
;MRSFLKISAVVSTTTLIAALAFPASAMAVELSSSSPSYGDKVSLIHNDYGKDVVIKSDISIDELQKMRDTLNDQSRQFEEFKRNSGSGSTASAKEIDELKNRVKEQDRELESLGRQVEELKRNSGSSSNSNSSEISNLKQMVNNQDRDMDQLKRTVEDLSRKVK
;
A
#
# COMPACT_ATOMS: atom_id res chain seq x y z
N MET A 1 120.88 15.61 -44.78
CA MET A 1 119.61 15.68 -45.54
C MET A 1 118.47 15.92 -44.55
N ARG A 2 117.51 16.75 -44.96
CA ARG A 2 116.47 17.40 -44.15
C ARG A 2 115.40 16.41 -43.66
N SER A 3 114.87 16.60 -42.45
CA SER A 3 113.41 16.63 -42.22
C SER A 3 113.05 17.20 -40.84
N PHE A 4 111.82 17.71 -40.76
CA PHE A 4 111.35 18.80 -39.93
C PHE A 4 110.71 18.36 -38.61
N LEU A 5 110.86 19.19 -37.57
CA LEU A 5 110.04 19.19 -36.35
C LEU A 5 108.58 19.52 -36.72
N LYS A 6 107.63 18.66 -36.35
CA LYS A 6 106.19 18.97 -36.34
C LYS A 6 105.71 19.02 -34.90
N ILE A 7 105.41 20.23 -34.43
CA ILE A 7 104.65 20.50 -33.22
C ILE A 7 103.18 20.23 -33.56
N SER A 8 102.53 19.32 -32.84
CA SER A 8 101.08 19.12 -32.91
C SER A 8 100.53 19.13 -31.49
N ALA A 9 99.87 20.23 -31.13
CA ALA A 9 99.16 20.40 -29.88
C ALA A 9 97.79 19.69 -30.01
N VAL A 10 97.56 18.67 -29.20
CA VAL A 10 96.23 18.05 -29.05
C VAL A 10 95.61 18.55 -27.75
N VAL A 11 94.48 19.22 -27.92
CA VAL A 11 93.63 19.80 -26.89
C VAL A 11 93.11 18.70 -25.95
N SER A 12 93.38 18.84 -24.66
CA SER A 12 92.82 18.02 -23.60
C SER A 12 91.46 18.56 -23.21
N THR A 13 90.39 17.87 -23.60
CA THR A 13 89.06 18.01 -22.99
C THR A 13 88.73 16.73 -22.25
N THR A 14 88.99 16.72 -20.95
CA THR A 14 88.46 15.73 -20.02
C THR A 14 86.97 16.01 -19.81
N THR A 15 86.10 15.30 -20.54
CA THR A 15 84.68 15.22 -20.22
C THR A 15 84.46 14.10 -19.20
N LEU A 16 84.14 14.53 -17.99
CA LEU A 16 83.80 13.67 -16.86
C LEU A 16 82.38 13.13 -17.07
N ILE A 17 82.24 11.94 -17.66
CA ILE A 17 80.95 11.24 -17.75
C ILE A 17 80.86 10.29 -16.56
N ALA A 18 80.36 10.82 -15.45
CA ALA A 18 79.95 10.02 -14.31
C ALA A 18 78.68 9.23 -14.70
N ALA A 19 78.81 7.90 -14.76
CA ALA A 19 77.69 7.00 -14.95
C ALA A 19 76.79 7.01 -13.69
N LEU A 20 75.65 7.68 -13.77
CA LEU A 20 74.52 7.51 -12.86
C LEU A 20 73.29 7.13 -13.67
N ALA A 21 73.19 5.85 -14.04
CA ALA A 21 71.95 5.29 -14.55
C ALA A 21 71.18 4.67 -13.38
N PHE A 22 70.31 5.47 -12.75
CA PHE A 22 69.18 4.92 -11.99
C PHE A 22 68.14 4.41 -12.99
N PRO A 23 67.72 3.14 -12.96
CA PRO A 23 66.55 2.71 -13.71
C PRO A 23 65.30 3.19 -12.97
N ALA A 24 64.91 4.45 -13.19
CA ALA A 24 63.54 4.87 -12.94
C ALA A 24 62.68 4.30 -14.09
N SER A 25 62.11 3.11 -13.90
CA SER A 25 61.15 2.53 -14.83
C SER A 25 59.86 3.35 -14.80
N ALA A 26 59.82 4.45 -15.55
CA ALA A 26 58.59 5.19 -15.80
C ALA A 26 57.67 4.30 -16.66
N MET A 27 56.63 3.75 -16.05
CA MET A 27 55.57 3.03 -16.78
C MET A 27 54.62 4.06 -17.37
N ALA A 28 54.61 4.22 -18.69
CA ALA A 28 53.68 5.10 -19.39
C ALA A 28 52.33 4.38 -19.59
N VAL A 29 51.22 5.13 -19.45
CA VAL A 29 49.88 4.65 -19.81
C VAL A 29 49.68 4.89 -21.31
N GLU A 30 49.49 3.82 -22.06
CA GLU A 30 49.19 3.88 -23.49
C GLU A 30 47.67 3.96 -23.71
N LEU A 31 47.23 4.94 -24.50
CA LEU A 31 45.84 5.10 -24.87
C LEU A 31 45.64 4.51 -26.26
N SER A 32 44.75 3.52 -26.36
CA SER A 32 44.30 2.98 -27.64
C SER A 32 42.87 3.45 -27.92
N SER A 33 42.56 3.67 -29.20
CA SER A 33 41.19 3.93 -29.68
C SER A 33 40.42 2.65 -30.03
N SER A 34 41.01 1.48 -29.80
CA SER A 34 40.35 0.20 -29.98
C SER A 34 39.18 0.05 -29.00
N SER A 35 38.07 -0.52 -29.46
CA SER A 35 36.95 -0.86 -28.59
C SER A 35 37.39 -1.81 -27.48
N PRO A 36 36.91 -1.63 -26.24
CA PRO A 36 37.21 -2.54 -25.15
C PRO A 36 36.66 -3.94 -25.45
N SER A 37 37.44 -4.95 -25.12
CA SER A 37 37.07 -6.36 -25.20
C SER A 37 36.28 -6.80 -23.96
N TYR A 38 35.49 -7.86 -24.07
CA TYR A 38 34.75 -8.44 -22.94
C TYR A 38 35.64 -8.85 -21.77
N GLY A 39 36.89 -9.26 -22.05
CA GLY A 39 37.89 -9.62 -21.05
C GLY A 39 38.64 -8.44 -20.45
N ASP A 40 38.45 -7.22 -20.98
CA ASP A 40 39.10 -6.03 -20.45
C ASP A 40 38.55 -5.73 -19.06
N LYS A 41 39.45 -5.25 -18.20
CA LYS A 41 39.15 -4.92 -16.81
C LYS A 41 39.12 -3.41 -16.63
N VAL A 42 38.27 -2.93 -15.74
CA VAL A 42 38.22 -1.51 -15.39
C VAL A 42 39.51 -1.15 -14.68
N SER A 43 40.15 -0.06 -15.10
CA SER A 43 41.31 0.49 -14.39
C SER A 43 40.83 1.45 -13.32
N LEU A 44 41.39 1.32 -12.11
CA LEU A 44 41.12 2.19 -10.96
C LEU A 44 42.35 3.03 -10.68
N ILE A 45 42.14 4.24 -10.18
CA ILE A 45 43.22 5.10 -9.70
C ILE A 45 43.22 5.00 -8.18
N HIS A 46 44.35 4.63 -7.61
CA HIS A 46 44.54 4.47 -6.17
C HIS A 46 45.70 5.35 -5.70
N ASN A 47 45.49 6.09 -4.61
CA ASN A 47 46.55 6.89 -4.00
C ASN A 47 47.36 6.02 -3.02
N ASP A 48 48.62 5.76 -3.36
CA ASP A 48 49.54 4.94 -2.56
C ASP A 48 50.66 5.83 -2.01
N TYR A 49 50.54 6.30 -0.76
CA TYR A 49 51.50 7.19 -0.10
C TYR A 49 51.81 8.48 -0.89
N GLY A 50 50.78 9.20 -1.33
CA GLY A 50 50.92 10.52 -1.96
C GLY A 50 51.24 10.49 -3.46
N LYS A 51 51.27 9.31 -4.09
CA LYS A 51 51.33 9.12 -5.54
C LYS A 51 50.07 8.40 -6.02
N ASP A 52 49.49 8.86 -7.12
CA ASP A 52 48.38 8.18 -7.77
C ASP A 52 48.91 7.11 -8.73
N VAL A 53 48.49 5.86 -8.52
CA VAL A 53 48.86 4.71 -9.33
C VAL A 53 47.62 4.11 -9.98
N VAL A 54 47.76 3.64 -11.23
CA VAL A 54 46.68 2.93 -11.94
C VAL A 54 46.79 1.45 -11.61
N ILE A 55 45.72 0.89 -11.05
CA ILE A 55 45.61 -0.54 -10.73
C ILE A 55 44.48 -1.16 -11.54
N LYS A 56 44.63 -2.44 -11.92
CA LYS A 56 43.57 -3.18 -12.60
C LYS A 56 42.58 -3.68 -11.56
N SER A 57 41.29 -3.39 -11.77
CA SER A 57 40.23 -3.98 -10.94
C SER A 57 39.98 -5.44 -11.28
N ASP A 58 39.26 -6.13 -10.40
CA ASP A 58 38.76 -7.46 -10.70
C ASP A 58 37.52 -7.46 -11.61
N ILE A 59 36.88 -6.30 -11.82
CA ILE A 59 35.64 -6.12 -12.58
C ILE A 59 35.93 -6.07 -14.08
N SER A 60 35.28 -6.94 -14.85
CA SER A 60 35.37 -6.98 -16.31
C SER A 60 34.27 -6.16 -17.00
N ILE A 61 34.50 -5.79 -18.26
CA ILE A 61 33.50 -5.12 -19.11
C ILE A 61 32.26 -5.99 -19.33
N ASP A 62 32.41 -7.31 -19.43
CA ASP A 62 31.29 -8.27 -19.51
C ASP A 62 30.38 -8.23 -18.27
N GLU A 63 30.98 -8.19 -17.08
CA GLU A 63 30.24 -8.12 -15.82
C GLU A 63 29.45 -6.80 -15.70
N LEU A 64 30.06 -5.68 -16.10
CA LEU A 64 29.35 -4.39 -16.16
C LEU A 64 28.18 -4.41 -17.16
N GLN A 65 28.35 -5.08 -18.30
CA GLN A 65 27.28 -5.20 -19.27
C GLN A 65 26.10 -6.01 -18.72
N LYS A 66 26.38 -7.15 -18.07
CA LYS A 66 25.35 -7.97 -17.40
C LYS A 66 24.62 -7.22 -16.29
N MET A 67 25.35 -6.45 -15.48
CA MET A 67 24.74 -5.59 -14.45
C MET A 67 23.82 -4.55 -15.08
N ARG A 68 24.26 -3.90 -16.16
CA ARG A 68 23.47 -2.90 -16.88
C ARG A 68 22.22 -3.50 -17.51
N ASP A 69 22.29 -4.70 -18.07
CA ASP A 69 21.14 -5.39 -18.63
C ASP A 69 20.16 -5.80 -17.52
N THR A 70 20.66 -6.31 -16.40
CA THR A 70 19.86 -6.63 -15.20
C THR A 70 19.14 -5.39 -14.66
N LEU A 71 19.82 -4.25 -14.56
CA LEU A 71 19.23 -2.99 -14.12
C LEU A 71 18.14 -2.50 -15.08
N ASN A 72 18.34 -2.66 -16.39
CA ASN A 72 17.32 -2.31 -17.38
C ASN A 72 16.08 -3.20 -17.25
N ASP A 73 16.27 -4.50 -17.05
CA ASP A 73 15.17 -5.44 -16.84
C ASP A 73 14.42 -5.16 -15.54
N GLN A 74 15.14 -4.86 -14.45
CA GLN A 74 14.53 -4.41 -13.20
C GLN A 74 13.76 -3.10 -13.36
N SER A 75 14.30 -2.14 -14.10
CA SER A 75 13.61 -0.87 -14.38
C SER A 75 12.33 -1.09 -15.18
N ARG A 76 12.33 -2.02 -16.14
CA ARG A 76 11.13 -2.40 -16.90
C ARG A 76 10.09 -3.05 -16.00
N GLN A 77 10.50 -4.03 -15.19
CA GLN A 77 9.61 -4.69 -14.22
C GLN A 77 9.02 -3.70 -13.23
N PHE A 78 9.80 -2.72 -12.77
CA PHE A 78 9.30 -1.68 -11.86
C PHE A 78 8.24 -0.79 -12.52
N GLU A 79 8.45 -0.38 -13.77
CA GLU A 79 7.45 0.40 -14.52
C GLU A 79 6.19 -0.42 -14.81
N GLU A 80 6.32 -1.72 -15.13
CA GLU A 80 5.17 -2.62 -15.28
C GLU A 80 4.42 -2.81 -13.97
N PHE A 81 5.13 -3.04 -12.86
CA PHE A 81 4.54 -3.13 -11.53
C PHE A 81 3.80 -1.85 -11.16
N LYS A 82 4.40 -0.68 -11.35
CA LYS A 82 3.78 0.63 -11.11
C LYS A 82 2.52 0.84 -11.96
N ARG A 83 2.54 0.43 -13.24
CA ARG A 83 1.34 0.47 -14.11
C ARG A 83 0.25 -0.47 -13.59
N ASN A 84 0.60 -1.69 -13.20
CA ASN A 84 -0.33 -2.67 -12.66
C ASN A 84 -0.93 -2.24 -11.30
N SER A 85 -0.08 -1.78 -10.38
CA SER A 85 -0.49 -1.28 -9.06
C SER A 85 -1.29 0.03 -9.13
N GLY A 86 -0.99 0.90 -10.11
CA GLY A 86 -1.76 2.11 -10.38
C GLY A 86 -3.18 1.84 -10.86
N SER A 87 -3.38 0.78 -11.65
CA SER A 87 -4.71 0.35 -12.10
C SER A 87 -5.47 -0.48 -11.06
N GLY A 88 -4.78 -1.26 -10.22
CA GLY A 88 -5.44 -2.05 -9.16
C GLY A 88 -5.99 -1.22 -8.00
N SER A 89 -5.26 -0.18 -7.58
CA SER A 89 -5.62 0.61 -6.39
C SER A 89 -6.86 1.49 -6.59
N THR A 90 -7.12 1.93 -7.82
CA THR A 90 -8.29 2.77 -8.13
C THR A 90 -9.58 1.97 -8.27
N ALA A 91 -9.49 0.72 -8.75
CA ALA A 91 -10.63 -0.20 -8.80
C ALA A 91 -11.04 -0.62 -7.39
N SER A 92 -10.08 -1.03 -6.54
CA SER A 92 -10.37 -1.42 -5.16
C SER A 92 -10.89 -0.25 -4.31
N ALA A 93 -10.41 0.98 -4.51
CA ALA A 93 -10.93 2.14 -3.78
C ALA A 93 -12.40 2.43 -4.11
N LYS A 94 -12.79 2.36 -5.39
CA LYS A 94 -14.19 2.54 -5.80
C LYS A 94 -15.09 1.43 -5.26
N GLU A 95 -14.65 0.17 -5.32
CA GLU A 95 -15.40 -0.95 -4.77
C GLU A 95 -15.59 -0.81 -3.25
N ILE A 96 -14.54 -0.37 -2.53
CA ILE A 96 -14.61 -0.07 -1.10
C ILE A 96 -15.61 1.06 -0.80
N ASP A 97 -15.62 2.14 -1.59
CA ASP A 97 -16.55 3.25 -1.42
C ASP A 97 -18.00 2.82 -1.70
N GLU A 98 -18.23 2.01 -2.73
CA GLU A 98 -19.54 1.42 -3.04
C GLU A 98 -20.02 0.49 -1.92
N LEU A 99 -19.14 -0.38 -1.40
CA LEU A 99 -19.45 -1.26 -0.27
C LEU A 99 -19.78 -0.45 0.99
N LYS A 100 -19.00 0.60 1.28
CA LYS A 100 -19.24 1.50 2.42
C LYS A 100 -20.58 2.21 2.32
N ASN A 101 -20.97 2.65 1.11
CA ASN A 101 -22.28 3.25 0.88
C ASN A 101 -23.42 2.23 1.08
N ARG A 102 -23.25 1.00 0.58
CA ARG A 102 -24.22 -0.09 0.81
C ARG A 102 -24.39 -0.41 2.30
N VAL A 103 -23.30 -0.51 3.05
CA VAL A 103 -23.36 -0.74 4.51
C VAL A 103 -24.10 0.38 5.23
N LYS A 104 -23.84 1.64 4.89
CA LYS A 104 -24.57 2.78 5.47
C LYS A 104 -26.06 2.75 5.16
N GLU A 105 -26.45 2.31 3.97
CA GLU A 105 -27.86 2.20 3.61
C GLU A 105 -28.55 1.09 4.39
N GLN A 106 -27.91 -0.09 4.48
CA GLN A 106 -28.40 -1.19 5.29
C GLN A 106 -28.56 -0.82 6.77
N ASP A 107 -27.65 -0.02 7.32
CA ASP A 107 -27.73 0.47 8.71
C ASP A 107 -28.98 1.33 8.95
N ARG A 108 -29.33 2.20 7.98
CA ARG A 108 -30.56 3.01 8.04
C ARG A 108 -31.82 2.15 7.90
N GLU A 109 -31.79 1.17 7.01
CA GLU A 109 -32.90 0.23 6.85
C GLU A 109 -33.13 -0.58 8.13
N LEU A 110 -32.06 -1.06 8.77
CA LEU A 110 -32.14 -1.75 10.05
C LEU A 110 -32.69 -0.85 11.16
N GLU A 111 -32.31 0.42 11.21
CA GLU A 111 -32.87 1.37 12.18
C GLU A 111 -34.37 1.57 11.96
N SER A 112 -34.80 1.72 10.70
CA SER A 112 -36.22 1.84 10.34
C SER A 112 -37.02 0.59 10.72
N LEU A 113 -36.50 -0.59 10.40
CA LEU A 113 -37.12 -1.87 10.77
C LEU A 113 -37.19 -2.03 12.31
N GLY A 114 -36.14 -1.64 13.02
CA GLY A 114 -36.11 -1.64 14.48
C GLY A 114 -37.24 -0.79 15.09
N ARG A 115 -37.45 0.41 14.56
CA ARG A 115 -38.57 1.28 14.97
C ARG A 115 -39.93 0.66 14.70
N GLN A 116 -40.13 0.07 13.52
CA GLN A 116 -41.39 -0.61 13.17
C GLN A 116 -41.68 -1.80 14.09
N VAL A 117 -40.67 -2.60 14.42
CA VAL A 117 -40.81 -3.72 15.36
C VAL A 117 -41.18 -3.22 16.75
N GLU A 118 -40.58 -2.12 17.20
CA GLU A 118 -40.90 -1.54 18.49
C GLU A 118 -42.32 -0.96 18.53
N GLU A 119 -42.77 -0.33 17.44
CA GLU A 119 -44.14 0.13 17.28
C GLU A 119 -45.14 -1.03 17.30
N LEU A 120 -44.87 -2.11 16.57
CA LEU A 120 -45.69 -3.32 16.60
C LEU A 120 -45.77 -3.91 18.01
N LYS A 121 -44.65 -4.02 18.72
CA LYS A 121 -44.61 -4.50 20.11
C LYS A 121 -45.46 -3.64 21.04
N ARG A 122 -45.40 -2.31 20.89
CA ARG A 122 -46.23 -1.36 21.68
C ARG A 122 -47.71 -1.49 21.34
N ASN A 123 -48.06 -1.65 20.06
CA ASN A 123 -49.45 -1.80 19.62
C ASN A 123 -50.04 -3.15 20.07
N SER A 124 -49.29 -4.24 19.93
CA SER A 124 -49.69 -5.56 20.44
C SER A 124 -49.83 -5.60 21.96
N GLY A 125 -49.07 -4.78 22.70
CA GLY A 125 -49.25 -4.63 24.15
C GLY A 125 -50.48 -3.80 24.54
N SER A 126 -50.89 -2.82 23.72
CA SER A 126 -51.91 -1.83 24.07
C SER A 126 -53.33 -2.22 23.73
N SER A 127 -53.54 -3.21 22.85
CA SER A 127 -54.89 -3.70 22.47
C SER A 127 -55.60 -4.51 23.57
N SER A 128 -54.91 -4.83 24.66
CA SER A 128 -55.46 -5.59 25.78
C SER A 128 -56.18 -4.73 26.84
N ASN A 129 -55.88 -3.42 26.91
CA ASN A 129 -56.40 -2.58 28.00
C ASN A 129 -57.76 -1.94 27.69
N SER A 130 -58.00 -1.50 26.44
CA SER A 130 -59.28 -0.91 26.01
C SER A 130 -60.43 -1.94 25.97
N ASN A 131 -60.15 -3.13 25.45
CA ASN A 131 -61.12 -4.24 25.41
C ASN A 131 -61.52 -4.70 26.82
N SER A 132 -60.61 -4.63 27.80
CA SER A 132 -60.90 -5.05 29.18
C SER A 132 -61.91 -4.14 29.88
N SER A 133 -61.78 -2.80 29.69
CA SER A 133 -62.73 -1.82 30.22
C SER A 133 -64.11 -1.93 29.58
N GLU A 134 -64.18 -2.10 28.25
CA GLU A 134 -65.46 -2.24 27.54
C GLU A 134 -66.19 -3.53 27.95
N ILE A 135 -65.47 -4.65 28.04
CA ILE A 135 -66.02 -5.93 28.51
C ILE A 135 -66.50 -5.84 29.96
N SER A 136 -65.76 -5.14 30.82
CA SER A 136 -66.15 -4.94 32.22
C SER A 136 -67.42 -4.10 32.34
N ASN A 137 -67.51 -3.01 31.57
CA ASN A 137 -68.70 -2.16 31.51
C ASN A 137 -69.91 -2.92 30.96
N LEU A 138 -69.74 -3.69 29.88
CA LEU A 138 -70.79 -4.53 29.31
C LEU A 138 -71.27 -5.60 30.30
N LYS A 139 -70.35 -6.28 31.00
CA LYS A 139 -70.72 -7.24 32.06
C LYS A 139 -71.54 -6.59 33.16
N GLN A 140 -71.19 -5.37 33.58
CA GLN A 140 -71.93 -4.66 34.62
C GLN A 140 -73.34 -4.29 34.15
N MET A 141 -73.48 -3.80 32.92
CA MET A 141 -74.79 -3.51 32.32
C MET A 141 -75.66 -4.76 32.24
N VAL A 142 -75.12 -5.88 31.76
CA VAL A 142 -75.85 -7.15 31.68
C VAL A 142 -76.32 -7.61 33.06
N ASN A 143 -75.46 -7.53 34.07
CA ASN A 143 -75.83 -7.93 35.44
C ASN A 143 -76.92 -7.03 36.04
N ASN A 144 -76.89 -5.73 35.74
CA ASN A 144 -77.95 -4.82 36.16
C ASN A 144 -79.28 -5.13 35.45
N GLN A 145 -79.25 -5.38 34.14
CA GLN A 145 -80.43 -5.78 33.38
C GLN A 145 -81.04 -7.10 33.88
N ASP A 146 -80.20 -8.06 34.28
CA ASP A 146 -80.64 -9.35 34.81
C ASP A 146 -81.43 -9.17 36.13
N ARG A 147 -80.95 -8.28 37.01
CA ARG A 147 -81.67 -7.93 38.25
C ARG A 147 -82.99 -7.20 37.98
N ASP A 148 -82.98 -6.28 37.03
CA ASP A 148 -84.20 -5.53 36.66
C ASP A 148 -85.25 -6.49 36.06
N MET A 149 -84.83 -7.46 35.25
CA MET A 149 -85.71 -8.52 34.74
C MET A 149 -86.30 -9.38 35.86
N ASP A 150 -85.50 -9.78 36.85
CA ASP A 150 -85.97 -10.54 38.00
C ASP A 150 -87.04 -9.78 38.80
N GLN A 151 -86.85 -8.46 38.97
CA GLN A 151 -87.85 -7.61 39.61
C GLN A 151 -89.13 -7.49 38.78
N LEU A 152 -89.02 -7.23 37.48
CA LEU A 152 -90.15 -7.19 36.56
C LEU A 152 -90.93 -8.50 36.53
N LYS A 153 -90.24 -9.64 36.56
CA LYS A 153 -90.88 -10.95 36.58
C LYS A 153 -91.75 -11.13 37.83
N ARG A 154 -91.24 -10.73 39.00
CA ARG A 154 -92.01 -10.78 40.26
C ARG A 154 -93.24 -9.88 40.22
N THR A 155 -93.11 -8.64 39.75
CA THR A 155 -94.24 -7.71 39.68
C THR A 155 -95.31 -8.20 38.70
N VAL A 156 -94.92 -8.78 37.57
CA VAL A 156 -95.83 -9.42 36.62
C VAL A 156 -96.53 -10.64 37.23
N GLU A 157 -95.80 -11.49 37.96
CA GLU A 157 -96.39 -12.62 38.68
C GLU A 157 -97.41 -12.16 39.73
N ASP A 158 -97.10 -11.13 40.51
CA ASP A 158 -98.00 -10.57 41.52
C ASP A 158 -99.26 -9.94 40.89
N LEU A 159 -99.10 -9.19 39.80
CA LEU A 159 -100.21 -8.65 39.03
C LEU A 159 -101.07 -9.77 38.43
N SER A 160 -100.46 -10.81 37.88
CA SER A 160 -101.17 -11.98 37.32
C SER A 160 -101.99 -12.70 38.38
N ARG A 161 -101.45 -12.83 39.61
CA ARG A 161 -102.19 -13.39 40.75
C ARG A 161 -103.35 -12.50 41.20
N LYS A 162 -103.25 -11.19 41.03
CA LYS A 162 -104.28 -10.22 41.43
C LYS A 162 -105.41 -10.08 40.40
N VAL A 163 -105.15 -10.42 39.14
CA VAL A 163 -106.12 -10.35 38.04
C VAL A 163 -106.91 -11.67 37.87
N LYS A 164 -106.43 -12.77 38.45
CA LYS A 164 -107.18 -14.03 38.57
C LYS A 164 -108.03 -14.06 39.83
#